data_AF-A0A7V3P939-F1
#
_entry.id   AF-A0A7V3P939-F1
#
_cell.length_a   1.000
_cell.length_b   1.000
_cell.length_c   1.000
_cell.angle_alpha   90.00
_cell.angle_beta   90.00
_cell.angle_gamma   90.00
#
_symmetry.space_group_name_H-M   'P 1'
#
loop_
_entity.id
_entity.type
_entity.pdbx_description
1 polymer ?
#
loop_
_entity_poly.entity_id
_entity_poly.type
_entity_poly.pdbx_seq_one_letter_code
_entity_poly.pdbx_strand_id
1 'polypeptide(L)' 'MSLKGTAAALARLAELGGPRCCKQAVYSAIEAGVDYLRKELGIILPASLPPQCKFTEAVPDCKGASCAYYRAK' A
#
# COMPACT_ATOMS: atom_id res chain seq x y z
N MET A 1 -9.36 -4.20 -18.10
CA MET A 1 -8.16 -3.47 -17.61
C MET A 1 -8.26 -3.10 -16.13
N SER A 2 -9.40 -2.63 -15.62
CA SER A 2 -9.60 -2.26 -14.21
C SER A 2 -9.39 -3.42 -13.22
N LEU A 3 -9.94 -4.61 -13.50
CA LEU A 3 -9.88 -5.76 -12.58
C LEU A 3 -8.45 -6.29 -12.33
N LYS A 4 -7.54 -6.17 -13.31
CA LYS A 4 -6.15 -6.59 -13.14
C LYS A 4 -5.40 -5.70 -12.12
N GLY A 5 -5.66 -4.39 -12.15
CA GLY A 5 -5.11 -3.47 -11.16
C GLY A 5 -5.65 -3.75 -9.75
N THR A 6 -6.95 -4.06 -9.64
CA THR A 6 -7.55 -4.52 -8.37
C THR A 6 -6.91 -5.81 -7.87
N ALA A 7 -6.70 -6.79 -8.76
CA ALA A 7 -6.05 -8.05 -8.41
C ALA A 7 -4.60 -7.83 -7.93
N ALA A 8 -3.84 -6.94 -8.58
CA ALA A 8 -2.49 -6.59 -8.15
C ALA A 8 -2.47 -5.96 -6.74
N ALA A 9 -3.42 -5.06 -6.45
CA ALA A 9 -3.56 -4.46 -5.12
C ALA A 9 -3.90 -5.51 -4.05
N LEU A 10 -4.83 -6.42 -4.33
CA LEU A 10 -5.20 -7.50 -3.41
C LEU A 10 -4.06 -8.50 -3.19
N ALA A 11 -3.32 -8.84 -4.25
CA ALA A 11 -2.14 -9.71 -4.16
C ALA A 11 -1.06 -9.09 -3.25
N ARG A 12 -0.74 -7.81 -3.47
CA ARG A 12 0.20 -7.06 -2.63
C ARG A 12 -0.25 -7.03 -1.17
N LEU A 13 -1.53 -6.82 -0.93
CA LEU A 13 -2.09 -6.79 0.41
C LEU A 13 -2.01 -8.16 1.10
N ALA A 14 -2.18 -9.25 0.34
CA ALA A 14 -2.04 -10.62 0.84
C ALA A 14 -0.58 -10.94 1.22
N GLU A 15 0.40 -10.49 0.43
CA GLU A 15 1.85 -10.61 0.77
C GLU A 15 2.18 -9.92 2.10
N LEU A 16 1.47 -8.84 2.45
CA LEU A 16 1.62 -8.12 3.72
C LEU A 16 0.85 -8.75 4.90
N GLY A 17 0.34 -9.99 4.73
CA GLY A 17 -0.43 -10.72 5.73
C GLY A 17 -1.87 -10.19 5.90
N GLY A 18 -2.43 -9.57 4.86
CA GLY A 18 -3.77 -9.01 4.85
C GLY A 18 -3.88 -7.62 5.50
N PRO A 19 -5.02 -6.92 5.27
CA PRO A 19 -5.25 -5.61 5.85
C PRO A 19 -5.50 -5.74 7.35
N ARG A 20 -4.72 -5.02 8.16
CA ARG A 20 -5.05 -4.84 9.58
C ARG A 20 -5.51 -3.45 9.95
N CYS A 21 -5.31 -2.48 9.07
CA CYS A 21 -6.00 -1.20 9.14
C CYS A 21 -6.27 -0.67 7.73
N CYS A 22 -7.23 0.25 7.60
CA CYS A 22 -7.56 0.90 6.33
C CYS A 22 -6.37 1.64 5.70
N LYS A 23 -5.46 2.18 6.53
CA LYS A 23 -4.26 2.88 6.05
C LYS A 23 -3.29 1.93 5.35
N GLN A 24 -3.02 0.76 5.93
CA GLN A 24 -2.18 -0.27 5.31
C GLN A 24 -2.77 -0.71 3.97
N ALA A 25 -4.09 -0.91 3.91
CA ALA A 25 -4.78 -1.29 2.67
C ALA A 25 -4.64 -0.22 1.58
N VAL A 26 -4.89 1.04 1.91
CA VAL A 26 -4.79 2.15 0.95
C VAL A 26 -3.37 2.34 0.44
N TYR A 27 -2.37 2.34 1.33
CA TYR A 27 -0.97 2.51 0.92
C TYR A 27 -0.49 1.36 0.03
N SER A 28 -0.84 0.12 0.37
CA SER A 28 -0.55 -1.05 -0.46
C SER A 28 -1.22 -0.97 -1.83
N ALA A 29 -2.46 -0.49 -1.89
CA ALA A 29 -3.17 -0.33 -3.16
C ALA A 29 -2.56 0.77 -4.04
N ILE A 30 -2.11 1.88 -3.44
CA ILE A 30 -1.42 2.95 -4.17
C ILE A 30 -0.09 2.45 -4.74
N GLU A 31 0.73 1.76 -3.94
CA GLU A 31 2.00 1.18 -4.42
C GLU A 31 1.79 0.21 -5.58
N ALA A 32 0.85 -0.73 -5.40
CA ALA A 32 0.54 -1.71 -6.43
C ALA A 32 -0.03 -1.03 -7.69
N GLY A 33 -0.85 0.00 -7.54
CA GLY A 33 -1.40 0.78 -8.64
C GLY A 33 -0.33 1.52 -9.43
N VAL A 34 0.61 2.19 -8.75
CA VAL A 34 1.74 2.89 -9.40
C VAL A 34 2.60 1.89 -10.18
N ASP A 35 2.94 0.75 -9.59
CA ASP A 35 3.75 -0.27 -10.28
C ASP A 35 2.98 -0.92 -11.45
N TYR A 36 1.68 -1.16 -11.29
CA TYR A 36 0.81 -1.67 -12.36
C TYR A 36 0.75 -0.71 -13.55
N LEU A 37 0.52 0.58 -13.30
CA LEU A 37 0.49 1.61 -14.36
C LEU A 37 1.83 1.71 -15.10
N ARG A 38 2.95 1.61 -14.37
CA ARG A 38 4.29 1.61 -14.95
C ARG A 38 4.54 0.40 -15.83
N LYS A 39 4.22 -0.81 -15.35
CA LYS A 39 4.51 -2.08 -16.05
C LYS A 39 3.59 -2.33 -17.24
N GLU A 40 2.29 -2.13 -17.06
CA GLU A 40 1.29 -2.52 -18.06
C GLU A 40 0.98 -1.42 -19.07
N LEU A 41 1.10 -0.15 -18.65
CA LEU A 41 0.73 1.01 -19.49
C LEU A 41 1.92 1.93 -19.81
N GLY A 42 3.10 1.68 -19.24
CA GLY A 42 4.26 2.56 -19.40
C GLY A 42 4.10 3.93 -18.74
N ILE A 43 3.08 4.12 -17.90
CA ILE A 43 2.77 5.40 -17.25
C ILE A 43 3.58 5.51 -15.97
N ILE A 44 4.48 6.50 -15.92
CA ILE A 44 5.31 6.78 -14.75
C ILE A 44 4.66 7.93 -13.96
N LEU A 45 4.23 7.63 -12.73
CA LEU A 45 3.71 8.65 -11.82
C LEU A 45 4.85 9.23 -10.95
N PRO A 46 4.87 10.55 -10.70
CA PRO A 46 5.81 11.16 -9.77
C PRO A 46 5.37 10.87 -8.32
N ALA A 47 5.52 9.63 -7.88
CA ALA A 47 5.09 9.17 -6.57
C ALA A 47 6.29 9.00 -5.62
N SER A 48 6.18 9.52 -4.40
CA SER A 48 7.14 9.23 -3.31
C SER A 48 6.71 7.96 -2.58
N LEU A 49 7.32 6.84 -2.95
CA LEU A 49 7.06 5.51 -2.37
C LEU A 49 8.30 4.97 -1.64
N PRO A 50 8.14 4.17 -0.56
CA PRO A 50 6.88 3.81 0.08
C PRO A 50 6.29 4.98 0.90
N PRO A 51 4.96 5.15 0.93
CA PRO A 51 4.33 6.20 1.73
C PRO A 51 4.51 5.91 3.22
N GLN A 52 4.91 6.92 4.00
CA GLN A 52 5.04 6.79 5.45
C GLN A 52 3.71 7.09 6.15
N CYS A 53 3.24 6.16 6.99
CA CYS A 53 2.00 6.33 7.74
C CYS A 53 2.15 7.39 8.83
N LYS A 54 1.25 8.38 8.84
CA LYS A 54 1.17 9.43 9.88
C LYS A 54 0.09 9.17 10.94
N PHE A 55 -0.61 8.03 10.85
CA PHE A 55 -1.77 7.69 11.68
C PHE A 55 -1.47 6.59 12.70
N THR A 56 -0.19 6.32 12.97
CA THR A 56 0.25 5.22 13.83
C THR A 56 -0.30 5.32 15.25
N GLU A 57 -0.50 6.53 15.77
CA GLU A 57 -1.06 6.81 17.11
C GLU A 57 -2.60 6.85 17.13
N ALA A 58 -3.24 7.01 15.97
CA ALA A 58 -4.70 7.17 15.87
C ALA A 58 -5.44 5.85 15.61
N VAL A 59 -4.71 4.75 15.38
CA VAL A 59 -5.27 3.43 15.07
C VAL A 59 -5.10 2.52 16.28
N PRO A 60 -6.18 2.08 16.96
CA PRO A 60 -6.10 1.23 18.15
C PRO A 60 -5.32 -0.08 17.92
N ASP A 61 -5.52 -0.74 16.78
CA ASP A 61 -4.88 -2.02 16.43
C ASP A 61 -3.66 -1.83 15.49
N CYS A 62 -2.84 -0.82 15.76
CA CYS A 62 -1.67 -0.54 14.95
C CYS A 62 -0.63 -1.67 15.08
N LYS A 63 -0.17 -2.21 13.94
CA LYS A 63 0.90 -3.22 13.87
C LYS A 63 2.28 -2.69 14.31
N GLY A 64 2.44 -1.38 14.51
CA GLY A 64 3.73 -0.77 14.84
C GLY A 64 4.80 -1.17 13.83
N ALA A 65 5.98 -1.55 14.34
CA ALA A 65 7.14 -1.97 13.55
C ALA A 65 6.86 -3.15 12.59
N SER A 66 5.80 -3.93 12.80
CA SER A 66 5.40 -5.01 11.87
C SER A 66 4.62 -4.52 10.64
N CYS A 67 4.32 -3.22 10.54
CA CYS A 67 3.70 -2.63 9.36
C CYS A 67 4.75 -2.10 8.39
N ALA A 68 4.64 -2.46 7.11
CA ALA A 68 5.53 -1.95 6.05
C ALA A 68 5.52 -0.42 5.89
N TYR A 69 4.46 0.25 6.37
CA TYR A 69 4.29 1.70 6.30
C TYR A 69 4.56 2.39 7.64
N TYR A 70 5.09 1.67 8.63
CA TYR A 70 5.36 2.25 9.93
C TYR A 70 6.46 3.30 9.84
N ARG A 71 6.18 4.48 10.40
CA ARG A 71 7.17 5.52 10.60
C ARG A 71 7.63 5.45 12.06
N ALA A 72 8.85 4.99 12.29
CA ALA A 72 9.52 5.19 13.57
C ALA A 72 9.70 6.70 13.78
N LYS A 73 9.46 7.16 15.00
CA LYS A 73 9.66 8.56 15.40
C LYS A 73 11.15 8.90 15.44
#